data_AF-A0A2N6DCC4-F1
#
_entry.id   AF-A0A2N6DCC4-F1
#
_cell.length_a   1.000
_cell.length_b   1.000
_cell.length_c   1.000
_cell.angle_alpha   90.00
_cell.angle_beta   90.00
_cell.angle_gamma   90.00
#
_symmetry.space_group_name_H-M   'P 1'
#
loop_
_entity.id
_entity.type
_entity.pdbx_description
1 polymer ?
#
loop_
_entity_poly.entity_id
_entity_poly.type
_entity_poly.pdbx_seq_one_letter_code
_entity_poly.pdbx_strand_id
1 'polypeptide(L)'
;MSNKTTETMKEHLLIAEEYIASLKAAESKNDMLAAMKKCEEAVKAQYPVLEEITDDYCTKITEGTDPELTDISKQIGALYGEEITKLYVKMAPYMAEPAFMEALGSIDIVVGNNPLFGVNQFGADVAIEVSKTMAGGMDQMAMKMMSETEMTSDETMNAVISLMANFASFSERYVDRMSAATTSRKIVNATDSFVDAIKKMIPEMKSLADQIKLIMMRPDKPEEITKYSDILKQKLGDDLKAVIKEKEELMNEQKVSKSVGKLGAILNEVPF
;
A
#
# COMPACT_ATOMS: atom_id res chain seq x y z
N MET A 1 23.59 -3.11 33.59
CA MET A 1 22.41 -3.73 32.96
C MET A 1 22.83 -4.10 31.55
N SER A 2 22.44 -5.28 31.07
CA SER A 2 23.02 -5.91 29.87
C SER A 2 22.84 -5.04 28.62
N ASN A 3 23.93 -4.75 27.92
CA ASN A 3 23.98 -4.02 26.65
C ASN A 3 23.66 -4.93 25.43
N LYS A 4 23.25 -6.18 25.70
CA LYS A 4 23.04 -7.23 24.70
C LYS A 4 22.06 -6.81 23.59
N THR A 5 20.95 -6.16 23.93
CA THR A 5 19.94 -5.70 22.97
C THR A 5 20.51 -4.71 21.96
N THR A 6 21.25 -3.71 22.42
CA THR A 6 21.88 -2.70 21.56
C THR A 6 23.00 -3.30 20.72
N GLU A 7 23.79 -4.24 21.29
CA GLU A 7 24.82 -4.98 20.55
C GLU A 7 24.23 -5.86 19.44
N THR A 8 23.20 -6.65 19.74
CA THR A 8 22.47 -7.46 18.75
C THR A 8 21.84 -6.59 17.66
N MET A 9 21.26 -5.44 18.01
CA MET A 9 20.69 -4.53 17.00
C MET A 9 21.76 -3.87 16.12
N LYS A 10 22.96 -3.59 16.65
CA LYS A 10 24.10 -3.15 15.82
C LYS A 10 24.54 -4.23 14.84
N GLU A 11 24.60 -5.48 15.27
CA GLU A 11 24.90 -6.61 14.36
C GLU A 11 23.82 -6.72 13.27
N HIS A 12 22.55 -6.54 13.62
CA HIS A 12 21.46 -6.57 12.64
C HIS A 12 21.53 -5.39 11.65
N LEU A 13 21.93 -4.20 12.11
CA LEU A 13 22.19 -3.05 11.24
C LEU A 13 23.33 -3.33 10.25
N LEU A 14 24.44 -3.91 10.70
CA LEU A 14 25.56 -4.27 9.82
C LEU A 14 25.13 -5.23 8.71
N ILE A 15 24.26 -6.19 8.99
CA ILE A 15 23.71 -7.09 7.97
C ILE A 15 22.93 -6.30 6.90
N ALA A 16 22.10 -5.35 7.31
CA ALA A 16 21.33 -4.49 6.40
C ALA A 16 22.25 -3.59 5.55
N GLU A 17 23.27 -2.99 6.17
CA GLU A 17 24.26 -2.14 5.48
C GLU A 17 25.07 -2.94 4.46
N GLU A 18 25.57 -4.12 4.84
CA GLU A 18 26.31 -5.01 3.95
C GLU A 18 25.46 -5.46 2.76
N TYR A 19 24.18 -5.73 2.98
CA TYR A 19 23.25 -6.12 1.92
C TYR A 19 23.08 -5.00 0.89
N ILE A 20 22.79 -3.77 1.35
CA ILE A 20 22.63 -2.61 0.48
C ILE A 20 23.92 -2.27 -0.25
N ALA A 21 25.07 -2.35 0.43
CA ALA A 21 26.37 -2.16 -0.21
C ALA A 21 26.65 -3.21 -1.29
N SER A 22 26.33 -4.47 -1.02
CA SER A 22 26.50 -5.58 -1.97
C SER A 22 25.62 -5.41 -3.21
N LEU A 23 24.36 -4.99 -3.03
CA LEU A 23 23.45 -4.69 -4.13
C LEU A 23 23.90 -3.46 -4.95
N LYS A 24 24.43 -2.42 -4.29
CA LYS A 24 25.02 -1.25 -4.96
C LYS A 24 26.23 -1.64 -5.81
N ALA A 25 27.07 -2.55 -5.32
CA ALA A 25 28.26 -3.01 -6.02
C ALA A 25 28.01 -4.10 -7.08
N ALA A 26 26.90 -4.84 -7.02
CA ALA A 26 26.60 -5.95 -7.92
C ALA A 26 26.59 -5.53 -9.41
N GLU A 27 27.43 -6.12 -10.26
CA GLU A 27 27.47 -5.78 -11.70
C GLU A 27 26.63 -6.73 -12.55
N SER A 28 26.25 -7.87 -11.99
CA SER A 28 25.47 -8.90 -12.66
C SER A 28 24.30 -9.40 -11.81
N LYS A 29 23.35 -10.07 -12.47
CA LYS A 29 22.27 -10.81 -11.81
C LYS A 29 22.78 -11.78 -10.75
N ASN A 30 23.87 -12.49 -11.03
CA ASN A 30 24.40 -13.51 -10.11
C ASN A 30 24.95 -12.86 -8.84
N ASP A 31 25.53 -11.66 -8.95
CA ASP A 31 26.01 -10.91 -7.78
C ASP A 31 24.82 -10.45 -6.90
N MET A 32 23.72 -10.02 -7.53
CA MET A 32 22.50 -9.65 -6.81
C MET A 32 21.87 -10.86 -6.11
N LEU A 33 21.76 -12.01 -6.79
CA LEU A 33 21.26 -13.25 -6.20
C LEU A 33 22.15 -13.70 -5.02
N ALA A 34 23.46 -13.59 -5.16
CA ALA A 34 24.40 -13.91 -4.08
C ALA A 34 24.24 -12.97 -2.88
N ALA A 35 24.04 -11.66 -3.13
CA ALA A 35 23.78 -10.67 -2.08
C ALA A 35 22.46 -10.96 -1.34
N MET A 36 21.38 -11.26 -2.07
CA MET A 36 20.07 -11.63 -1.50
C MET A 36 20.20 -12.87 -0.62
N LYS A 37 20.82 -13.93 -1.15
CA LYS A 37 21.02 -15.18 -0.42
C LYS A 37 21.87 -15.00 0.84
N LYS A 38 22.98 -14.26 0.75
CA LYS A 38 23.84 -13.96 1.91
C LYS A 38 23.07 -13.21 2.99
N CYS A 39 22.27 -12.21 2.61
CA CYS A 39 21.43 -11.47 3.54
C CYS A 39 20.37 -12.38 4.18
N GLU A 40 19.73 -13.24 3.39
CA GLU A 40 18.70 -14.16 3.86
C GLU A 40 19.24 -15.10 4.95
N GLU A 41 20.39 -15.72 4.69
CA GLU A 41 21.05 -16.62 5.63
C GLU A 41 21.47 -15.88 6.91
N ALA A 42 22.01 -14.66 6.79
CA ALA A 42 22.45 -13.86 7.92
C ALA A 42 21.28 -13.39 8.81
N VAL A 43 20.17 -12.95 8.21
CA VAL A 43 18.97 -12.53 8.94
C VAL A 43 18.32 -13.73 9.64
N LYS A 44 18.16 -14.88 8.97
CA LYS A 44 17.64 -16.11 9.59
C LYS A 44 18.49 -16.56 10.77
N ALA A 45 19.82 -16.47 10.67
CA ALA A 45 20.73 -16.85 11.74
C ALA A 45 20.56 -15.98 13.01
N GLN A 46 20.08 -14.74 12.86
CA GLN A 46 19.84 -13.82 13.97
C GLN A 46 18.51 -14.08 14.70
N TYR A 47 17.54 -14.79 14.10
CA TYR A 47 16.20 -14.98 14.68
C TYR A 47 16.20 -15.44 16.15
N PRO A 48 16.96 -16.47 16.57
CA PRO A 48 16.91 -16.93 17.96
C PRO A 48 17.38 -15.87 18.96
N VAL A 49 18.34 -15.03 18.55
CA VAL A 49 18.87 -13.96 19.40
C VAL A 49 17.92 -12.76 19.40
N LEU A 50 17.28 -12.46 18.26
CA LEU A 50 16.25 -11.44 18.14
C LEU A 50 15.02 -11.77 19.00
N GLU A 51 14.56 -13.03 18.99
CA GLU A 51 13.49 -13.52 19.87
C GLU A 51 13.82 -13.33 21.35
N GLU A 52 15.08 -13.57 21.74
CA GLU A 52 15.53 -13.43 23.12
C GLU A 52 15.51 -11.97 23.60
N ILE A 53 15.75 -11.01 22.71
CA ILE A 53 15.82 -9.58 23.06
C ILE A 53 14.50 -8.83 22.85
N THR A 54 13.46 -9.45 22.29
CA THR A 54 12.20 -8.79 21.92
C THR A 54 11.58 -7.97 23.05
N ASP A 55 11.41 -8.55 24.23
CA ASP A 55 10.74 -7.88 25.35
C ASP A 55 11.53 -6.65 25.85
N ASP A 56 12.86 -6.78 25.95
CA ASP A 56 13.74 -5.67 26.36
C ASP A 56 13.81 -4.58 25.30
N TYR A 57 13.88 -4.97 24.02
CA TYR A 57 13.82 -4.07 22.87
C TYR A 57 12.52 -3.24 22.88
N CYS A 58 11.36 -3.91 22.98
CA CYS A 58 10.07 -3.25 22.98
C CYS A 58 9.90 -2.28 24.16
N THR A 59 10.37 -2.67 25.35
CA THR A 59 10.32 -1.81 26.54
C THR A 59 11.15 -0.55 26.32
N LYS A 60 12.40 -0.68 25.87
CA LYS A 60 13.33 0.45 25.66
C LYS A 60 12.86 1.41 24.58
N ILE A 61 12.31 0.89 23.49
CA ILE A 61 11.80 1.71 22.38
C ILE A 61 10.50 2.43 22.78
N THR A 62 9.54 1.73 23.41
CA THR A 62 8.24 2.31 23.78
C THR A 62 8.37 3.39 24.85
N GLU A 63 9.24 3.16 25.84
CA GLU A 63 9.49 4.11 26.92
C GLU A 63 10.45 5.24 26.50
N GLY A 64 11.05 5.16 25.31
CA GLY A 64 12.00 6.16 24.80
C GLY A 64 13.27 6.27 25.64
N THR A 65 13.65 5.19 26.32
CA THR A 65 14.75 5.18 27.31
C THR A 65 16.11 4.92 26.67
N ASP A 66 16.15 4.49 25.40
CA ASP A 66 17.38 4.23 24.64
C ASP A 66 17.34 4.92 23.26
N PRO A 67 17.89 6.15 23.16
CA PRO A 67 17.95 6.89 21.91
C PRO A 67 18.82 6.23 20.84
N GLU A 68 19.88 5.53 21.24
CA GLU A 68 20.79 4.84 20.32
C GLU A 68 20.08 3.65 19.68
N LEU A 69 19.39 2.84 20.48
CA LEU A 69 18.58 1.73 19.98
C LEU A 69 17.48 2.21 19.02
N THR A 70 16.85 3.34 19.33
CA THR A 70 15.83 3.97 18.48
C THR A 70 16.40 4.39 17.13
N ASP A 71 17.60 4.98 17.11
CA ASP A 71 18.28 5.39 15.88
C ASP A 71 18.67 4.19 15.02
N ILE A 72 19.24 3.14 15.63
CA ILE A 72 19.59 1.89 14.95
C ILE A 72 18.34 1.27 14.28
N SER A 73 17.22 1.18 14.98
CA SER A 73 15.97 0.65 14.41
C SER A 73 15.45 1.45 13.23
N LYS A 74 15.55 2.79 13.28
CA LYS A 74 15.16 3.65 12.16
C LYS A 74 16.06 3.43 10.96
N GLN A 75 17.38 3.31 11.17
CA GLN A 75 18.34 3.05 10.10
C GLN A 75 18.08 1.70 9.43
N ILE A 76 17.82 0.65 10.20
CA ILE A 76 17.47 -0.68 9.67
C ILE A 76 16.21 -0.60 8.81
N GLY A 77 15.17 0.08 9.29
CA GLY A 77 13.94 0.29 8.53
C GLY A 77 14.16 1.07 7.23
N ALA A 78 14.99 2.12 7.27
CA ALA A 78 15.33 2.90 6.08
C ALA A 78 16.14 2.07 5.06
N LEU A 79 17.05 1.20 5.51
CA LEU A 79 17.86 0.36 4.62
C LEU A 79 17.00 -0.65 3.86
N TYR A 80 16.17 -1.42 4.58
CA TYR A 80 15.32 -2.44 3.96
C TYR A 80 14.04 -1.88 3.32
N GLY A 81 13.62 -0.65 3.62
CA GLY A 81 12.47 0.00 3.00
C GLY A 81 12.85 0.98 1.88
N GLU A 82 13.61 2.02 2.21
CA GLU A 82 13.89 3.14 1.29
C GLU A 82 15.13 2.93 0.43
N GLU A 83 16.21 2.37 0.98
CA GLU A 83 17.45 2.21 0.20
C GLU A 83 17.37 1.03 -0.76
N ILE A 84 16.71 -0.06 -0.38
CA ILE A 84 16.53 -1.21 -1.28
C ILE A 84 15.69 -0.83 -2.51
N THR A 85 14.65 -0.02 -2.32
CA THR A 85 13.74 0.42 -3.40
C THR A 85 14.47 1.29 -4.42
N LYS A 86 15.45 2.10 -3.99
CA LYS A 86 16.34 2.85 -4.92
C LYS A 86 17.15 1.94 -5.83
N LEU A 87 17.41 0.69 -5.42
CA LEU A 87 18.18 -0.29 -6.20
C LEU A 87 17.30 -1.15 -7.11
N TYR A 88 15.98 -1.06 -7.01
CA TYR A 88 15.07 -1.86 -7.84
C TYR A 88 15.15 -1.52 -9.33
N VAL A 89 15.48 -0.27 -9.72
CA VAL A 89 15.76 0.08 -11.13
C VAL A 89 16.90 -0.78 -11.70
N LYS A 90 17.89 -1.10 -10.87
CA LYS A 90 19.04 -1.94 -11.24
C LYS A 90 18.67 -3.43 -11.29
N MET A 91 17.72 -3.85 -10.46
CA MET A 91 17.20 -5.22 -10.43
C MET A 91 16.14 -5.48 -11.50
N ALA A 92 15.50 -4.42 -12.02
CA ALA A 92 14.36 -4.49 -12.92
C ALA A 92 14.54 -5.41 -14.14
N PRO A 93 15.69 -5.45 -14.82
CA PRO A 93 15.91 -6.35 -15.95
C PRO A 93 15.80 -7.85 -15.61
N TYR A 94 15.91 -8.21 -14.33
CA TYR A 94 15.93 -9.60 -13.87
C TYR A 94 14.62 -10.03 -13.21
N MET A 95 13.70 -9.09 -12.91
CA MET A 95 12.46 -9.38 -12.20
C MET A 95 11.44 -10.19 -13.02
N ALA A 96 11.63 -10.33 -14.33
CA ALA A 96 10.82 -11.26 -15.14
C ALA A 96 11.29 -12.73 -15.01
N GLU A 97 12.44 -12.97 -14.37
CA GLU A 97 13.00 -14.30 -14.18
C GLU A 97 12.47 -14.95 -12.89
N PRO A 98 11.88 -16.16 -12.96
CA PRO A 98 11.30 -16.82 -11.79
C PRO A 98 12.28 -17.00 -10.63
N ALA A 99 13.52 -17.39 -10.90
CA ALA A 99 14.54 -17.60 -9.87
C ALA A 99 14.96 -16.30 -9.16
N PHE A 100 14.88 -15.16 -9.85
CA PHE A 100 15.18 -13.85 -9.26
C PHE A 100 14.01 -13.38 -8.40
N MET A 101 12.78 -13.55 -8.87
CA MET A 101 11.58 -13.25 -8.09
C MET A 101 11.45 -14.16 -6.85
N GLU A 102 11.83 -15.43 -6.96
CA GLU A 102 11.87 -16.35 -5.83
C GLU A 102 12.90 -15.90 -4.78
N ALA A 103 14.10 -15.51 -5.20
CA ALA A 103 15.12 -14.99 -4.27
C ALA A 103 14.70 -13.68 -3.61
N LEU A 104 14.09 -12.76 -4.37
CA LEU A 104 13.58 -11.50 -3.86
C LEU A 104 12.39 -11.70 -2.88
N GLY A 105 11.47 -12.61 -3.21
CA GLY A 105 10.38 -12.98 -2.32
C GLY A 105 10.86 -13.70 -1.06
N SER A 106 11.90 -14.54 -1.16
CA SER A 106 12.49 -15.24 -0.01
C SER A 106 13.10 -14.26 0.99
N ILE A 107 13.85 -13.25 0.52
CA ILE A 107 14.40 -12.23 1.41
C ILE A 107 13.30 -11.36 2.02
N ASP A 108 12.26 -11.01 1.27
CA ASP A 108 11.11 -10.26 1.79
C ASP A 108 10.37 -11.03 2.90
N ILE A 109 10.10 -12.32 2.69
CA ILE A 109 9.52 -13.20 3.71
C ILE A 109 10.38 -13.25 4.96
N VAL A 110 11.71 -13.24 4.82
CA VAL A 110 12.64 -13.35 5.94
C VAL A 110 12.76 -12.02 6.70
N VAL A 111 12.84 -10.90 6.00
CA VAL A 111 12.84 -9.60 6.65
C VAL A 111 11.48 -9.32 7.30
N GLY A 112 10.38 -9.68 6.63
CA GLY A 112 9.01 -9.53 7.12
C GLY A 112 8.65 -10.44 8.30
N ASN A 113 9.24 -11.63 8.40
CA ASN A 113 9.07 -12.54 9.55
C ASN A 113 10.10 -12.32 10.67
N ASN A 114 10.85 -11.23 10.62
CA ASN A 114 11.81 -10.92 11.68
C ASN A 114 11.08 -10.86 13.04
N PRO A 115 11.57 -11.54 14.09
CA PRO A 115 10.91 -11.60 15.41
C PRO A 115 10.58 -10.25 16.05
N LEU A 116 11.32 -9.19 15.71
CA LEU A 116 11.08 -7.83 16.21
C LEU A 116 10.04 -7.06 15.37
N PHE A 117 9.74 -7.50 14.16
CA PHE A 117 8.91 -6.79 13.18
C PHE A 117 7.70 -7.61 12.66
N GLY A 118 7.67 -8.92 12.92
CA GLY A 118 6.87 -9.92 12.19
C GLY A 118 5.50 -10.27 12.76
N VAL A 119 4.92 -9.50 13.69
CA VAL A 119 3.53 -9.71 14.12
C VAL A 119 2.82 -8.38 14.28
N ASN A 120 1.67 -8.25 13.60
CA ASN A 120 0.60 -7.27 13.79
C ASN A 120 0.02 -7.28 15.23
N GLN A 121 0.87 -7.09 16.25
CA GLN A 121 0.49 -6.94 17.66
C GLN A 121 1.22 -5.80 18.37
N PHE A 122 1.94 -4.94 17.64
CA PHE A 122 2.58 -3.76 18.23
C PHE A 122 1.68 -2.53 18.09
N GLY A 123 1.17 -2.07 19.22
CA GLY A 123 0.52 -0.77 19.32
C GLY A 123 1.53 0.36 19.07
N ALA A 124 1.11 1.27 18.18
CA ALA A 124 1.57 2.65 17.99
C ALA A 124 3.02 2.91 17.50
N ASP A 125 3.06 3.12 16.18
CA ASP A 125 3.88 4.08 15.43
C ASP A 125 5.22 3.64 14.82
N VAL A 126 6.30 3.30 15.53
CA VAL A 126 7.61 3.14 14.83
C VAL A 126 7.77 1.80 14.09
N ALA A 127 7.37 0.68 14.68
CA ALA A 127 7.39 -0.63 14.00
C ALA A 127 6.34 -0.70 12.87
N ILE A 128 5.23 0.04 13.04
CA ILE A 128 4.23 0.26 12.01
C ILE A 128 4.79 1.15 10.90
N GLU A 129 5.61 2.15 11.20
CA GLU A 129 6.24 3.01 10.18
C GLU A 129 7.28 2.23 9.37
N VAL A 130 8.12 1.41 10.01
CA VAL A 130 9.06 0.52 9.30
C VAL A 130 8.32 -0.53 8.46
N SER A 131 7.30 -1.18 9.02
CA SER A 131 6.47 -2.15 8.31
C SER A 131 5.62 -1.50 7.19
N LYS A 132 5.11 -0.28 7.38
CA LYS A 132 4.44 0.53 6.34
C LYS A 132 5.40 1.01 5.26
N THR A 133 6.65 1.32 5.60
CA THR A 133 7.67 1.72 4.63
C THR A 133 8.13 0.53 3.80
N MET A 134 8.25 -0.66 4.42
CA MET A 134 8.52 -1.93 3.73
C MET A 134 7.36 -2.37 2.82
N ALA A 135 6.14 -2.46 3.35
CA ALA A 135 4.96 -2.86 2.57
C ALA A 135 4.54 -1.79 1.54
N GLY A 136 4.57 -0.51 1.93
CA GLY A 136 4.19 0.62 1.06
C GLY A 136 5.22 0.93 -0.03
N GLY A 137 6.52 0.68 0.20
CA GLY A 137 7.57 0.81 -0.80
C GLY A 137 7.57 -0.32 -1.83
N MET A 138 7.16 -1.53 -1.43
CA MET A 138 7.09 -2.70 -2.32
C MET A 138 5.80 -2.72 -3.17
N ASP A 139 4.64 -2.41 -2.61
CA ASP A 139 3.38 -2.30 -3.37
C ASP A 139 3.42 -1.16 -4.39
N GLN A 140 4.00 0.00 -4.02
CA GLN A 140 4.13 1.13 -4.94
C GLN A 140 5.11 0.85 -6.08
N MET A 141 6.07 -0.07 -5.92
CA MET A 141 7.11 -0.32 -6.92
C MET A 141 6.86 -1.54 -7.80
N ALA A 142 6.19 -2.59 -7.33
CA ALA A 142 5.64 -3.62 -8.21
C ALA A 142 4.68 -3.00 -9.25
N MET A 143 3.90 -2.01 -8.81
CA MET A 143 3.03 -1.21 -9.68
C MET A 143 3.79 -0.18 -10.52
N LYS A 144 4.79 0.52 -9.98
CA LYS A 144 5.61 1.41 -10.81
C LYS A 144 6.35 0.66 -11.93
N MET A 145 6.86 -0.53 -11.64
CA MET A 145 7.58 -1.36 -12.63
C MET A 145 6.68 -1.97 -13.68
N MET A 146 5.48 -2.45 -13.34
CA MET A 146 4.49 -2.89 -14.33
C MET A 146 4.03 -1.72 -15.21
N SER A 147 3.92 -0.50 -14.67
CA SER A 147 3.57 0.70 -15.45
C SER A 147 4.66 1.16 -16.43
N GLU A 148 5.92 0.80 -16.17
CA GLU A 148 7.09 1.14 -17.00
C GLU A 148 7.46 0.01 -17.99
N THR A 149 7.03 -1.24 -17.76
CA THR A 149 7.29 -2.39 -18.65
C THR A 149 6.11 -2.81 -19.53
N GLU A 150 4.86 -2.60 -19.11
CA GLU A 150 3.70 -2.77 -20.00
C GLU A 150 3.43 -1.46 -20.76
N MET A 151 3.69 -1.47 -22.07
CA MET A 151 2.89 -0.62 -22.95
C MET A 151 1.44 -1.05 -22.77
N THR A 152 0.68 -0.35 -21.93
CA THR A 152 -0.76 -0.55 -21.82
C THR A 152 -1.32 -0.44 -23.23
N SER A 153 -1.87 -1.53 -23.76
CA SER A 153 -2.40 -1.53 -25.12
C SER A 153 -3.48 -0.44 -25.23
N ASP A 154 -3.64 0.16 -26.42
CA ASP A 154 -4.67 1.17 -26.63
C ASP A 154 -6.07 0.65 -26.26
N GLU A 155 -6.33 -0.65 -26.40
CA GLU A 155 -7.57 -1.30 -25.96
C GLU A 155 -7.73 -1.28 -24.44
N THR A 156 -6.70 -1.65 -23.69
CA THR A 156 -6.73 -1.62 -22.22
C THR A 156 -6.84 -0.18 -21.68
N MET A 157 -6.14 0.77 -22.32
CA MET A 157 -6.23 2.18 -21.96
C MET A 157 -7.65 2.73 -22.17
N ASN A 158 -8.28 2.43 -23.33
CA ASN A 158 -9.65 2.84 -23.61
C ASN A 158 -10.68 2.19 -22.67
N ALA A 159 -10.44 0.93 -22.27
CA ALA A 159 -11.28 0.24 -21.29
C ALA A 159 -11.19 0.92 -19.90
N VAL A 160 -9.98 1.26 -19.44
CA VAL A 160 -9.79 2.01 -18.19
C VAL A 160 -10.45 3.39 -18.23
N ILE A 161 -10.23 4.15 -19.32
CA ILE A 161 -10.86 5.47 -19.52
C ILE A 161 -12.39 5.34 -19.46
N SER A 162 -12.96 4.35 -20.16
CA SER A 162 -14.41 4.12 -20.20
C SER A 162 -14.97 3.75 -18.82
N LEU A 163 -14.25 2.89 -18.08
CA LEU A 163 -14.64 2.50 -16.73
C LEU A 163 -14.63 3.70 -15.76
N MET A 164 -13.56 4.51 -15.79
CA MET A 164 -13.46 5.72 -14.96
C MET A 164 -14.51 6.76 -15.34
N ALA A 165 -14.79 6.95 -16.64
CA ALA A 165 -15.83 7.84 -17.13
C ALA A 165 -17.22 7.41 -16.63
N ASN A 166 -17.53 6.12 -16.71
CA ASN A 166 -18.78 5.57 -16.21
C ASN A 166 -18.91 5.78 -14.70
N PHE A 167 -17.84 5.55 -13.94
CA PHE A 167 -17.86 5.72 -12.48
C PHE A 167 -18.04 7.19 -12.10
N ALA A 168 -17.35 8.10 -12.79
CA ALA A 168 -17.50 9.54 -12.61
C ALA A 168 -18.95 9.98 -12.88
N SER A 169 -19.52 9.56 -14.01
CA SER A 169 -20.91 9.86 -14.37
C SER A 169 -21.92 9.32 -13.34
N PHE A 170 -21.73 8.12 -12.81
CA PHE A 170 -22.60 7.61 -11.73
C PHE A 170 -22.46 8.41 -10.44
N SER A 171 -21.25 8.83 -10.11
CA SER A 171 -20.96 9.63 -8.92
C SER A 171 -21.58 11.02 -9.01
N GLU A 172 -21.47 11.69 -10.17
CA GLU A 172 -22.14 12.96 -10.43
C GLU A 172 -23.65 12.85 -10.27
N ARG A 173 -24.28 11.86 -10.94
CA ARG A 173 -25.71 11.61 -10.82
C ARG A 173 -26.14 11.30 -9.39
N TYR A 174 -25.31 10.60 -8.63
CA TYR A 174 -25.58 10.31 -7.23
C TYR A 174 -25.60 11.58 -6.40
N VAL A 175 -24.57 12.43 -6.51
CA VAL A 175 -24.47 13.71 -5.80
C VAL A 175 -25.62 14.65 -6.17
N ASP A 176 -25.96 14.76 -7.46
CA ASP A 176 -27.09 15.58 -7.93
C ASP A 176 -28.42 15.11 -7.34
N ARG A 177 -28.65 13.78 -7.34
CA ARG A 177 -29.85 13.19 -6.75
C ARG A 177 -29.90 13.36 -5.24
N MET A 178 -28.75 13.24 -4.58
CA MET A 178 -28.63 13.47 -3.14
C MET A 178 -28.92 14.94 -2.82
N SER A 179 -28.38 15.89 -3.58
CA SER A 179 -28.64 17.33 -3.42
C SER A 179 -30.13 17.67 -3.59
N ALA A 180 -30.77 17.12 -4.62
CA ALA A 180 -32.20 17.30 -4.88
C ALA A 180 -33.14 16.50 -3.95
N ALA A 181 -32.59 15.61 -3.12
CA ALA A 181 -33.39 14.77 -2.24
C ALA A 181 -33.94 15.58 -1.04
N THR A 182 -35.23 15.88 -1.09
CA THR A 182 -35.95 16.57 -0.01
C THR A 182 -36.57 15.63 1.03
N THR A 183 -36.45 14.31 0.83
CA THR A 183 -37.01 13.31 1.75
C THR A 183 -36.08 12.12 1.88
N SER A 184 -36.14 11.45 3.02
CA SER A 184 -35.35 10.25 3.32
C SER A 184 -35.62 9.10 2.35
N ARG A 185 -36.83 9.01 1.76
CA ARG A 185 -37.12 8.04 0.69
C ARG A 185 -36.33 8.35 -0.59
N LYS A 186 -36.21 9.63 -0.96
CA LYS A 186 -35.41 10.05 -2.12
C LYS A 186 -33.93 9.80 -1.89
N ILE A 187 -33.43 10.03 -0.66
CA ILE A 187 -32.06 9.69 -0.26
C ILE A 187 -31.80 8.20 -0.41
N VAL A 188 -32.65 7.35 0.18
CA VAL A 188 -32.53 5.88 0.04
C VAL A 188 -32.54 5.46 -1.43
N ASN A 189 -33.46 5.99 -2.24
CA ASN A 189 -33.52 5.66 -3.66
C ASN A 189 -32.24 6.10 -4.42
N ALA A 190 -31.70 7.27 -4.11
CA ALA A 190 -30.47 7.77 -4.72
C ALA A 190 -29.28 6.87 -4.36
N THR A 191 -29.13 6.54 -3.08
CA THR A 191 -28.07 5.68 -2.55
C THR A 191 -28.17 4.25 -3.06
N ASP A 192 -29.34 3.61 -2.97
CA ASP A 192 -29.54 2.24 -3.45
C ASP A 192 -29.33 2.14 -4.97
N SER A 193 -29.77 3.14 -5.76
CA SER A 193 -29.50 3.18 -7.21
C SER A 193 -28.02 3.28 -7.54
N PHE A 194 -27.26 4.05 -6.75
CA PHE A 194 -25.82 4.17 -6.93
C PHE A 194 -25.12 2.87 -6.53
N VAL A 195 -25.50 2.25 -5.40
CA VAL A 195 -25.00 0.95 -4.96
C VAL A 195 -25.20 -0.11 -6.05
N ASP A 196 -26.39 -0.19 -6.64
CA ASP A 196 -26.69 -1.15 -7.71
C ASP A 196 -25.87 -0.90 -8.98
N ALA A 197 -25.58 0.37 -9.30
CA ALA A 197 -24.72 0.73 -10.43
C ALA A 197 -23.27 0.30 -10.17
N ILE A 198 -22.71 0.64 -9.01
CA ILE A 198 -21.33 0.26 -8.64
C ILE A 198 -21.19 -1.26 -8.55
N LYS A 199 -22.17 -1.95 -7.96
CA LYS A 199 -22.16 -3.40 -7.87
C LYS A 199 -22.04 -4.09 -9.23
N LYS A 200 -22.65 -3.53 -10.28
CA LYS A 200 -22.54 -4.06 -11.66
C LYS A 200 -21.18 -3.79 -12.28
N MET A 201 -20.48 -2.74 -11.83
CA MET A 201 -19.15 -2.37 -12.31
C MET A 201 -18.03 -3.14 -11.60
N ILE A 202 -18.24 -3.65 -10.37
CA ILE A 202 -17.21 -4.34 -9.59
C ILE A 202 -16.46 -5.44 -10.36
N PRO A 203 -17.11 -6.33 -11.14
CA PRO A 203 -16.39 -7.34 -11.91
C PRO A 203 -15.37 -6.73 -12.89
N GLU A 204 -15.77 -5.68 -13.60
CA GLU A 204 -14.92 -4.95 -14.54
C GLU A 204 -13.82 -4.18 -13.81
N MET A 205 -14.16 -3.51 -12.70
CA MET A 205 -13.20 -2.83 -11.83
C MET A 205 -12.15 -3.78 -11.29
N LYS A 206 -12.52 -5.01 -10.90
CA LYS A 206 -11.59 -6.05 -10.43
C LYS A 206 -10.70 -6.56 -11.56
N SER A 207 -11.25 -6.74 -12.76
CA SER A 207 -10.45 -7.16 -13.92
C SER A 207 -9.45 -6.10 -14.39
N LEU A 208 -9.71 -4.82 -14.10
CA LEU A 208 -8.87 -3.69 -14.49
C LEU A 208 -8.13 -3.05 -13.30
N ALA A 209 -8.21 -3.64 -12.10
CA ALA A 209 -7.77 -3.02 -10.85
C ALA A 209 -6.27 -2.72 -10.86
N ASP A 210 -5.49 -3.70 -11.28
CA ASP A 210 -4.04 -3.56 -11.35
C ASP A 210 -3.69 -2.47 -12.38
N GLN A 211 -4.24 -2.53 -13.60
CA GLN A 211 -3.96 -1.55 -14.65
C GLN A 211 -4.35 -0.12 -14.25
N ILE A 212 -5.47 0.08 -13.54
CA ILE A 212 -5.87 1.39 -13.02
C ILE A 212 -4.80 1.91 -12.05
N LYS A 213 -4.35 1.08 -11.12
CA LYS A 213 -3.30 1.48 -10.17
C LYS A 213 -1.99 1.81 -10.90
N LEU A 214 -1.59 1.00 -11.88
CA LEU A 214 -0.43 1.25 -12.73
C LEU A 214 -0.51 2.64 -13.40
N ILE A 215 -1.63 2.94 -14.06
CA ILE A 215 -1.78 4.20 -14.80
C ILE A 215 -1.85 5.40 -13.86
N MET A 216 -2.52 5.28 -12.72
CA MET A 216 -2.65 6.39 -11.75
C MET A 216 -1.32 6.84 -11.17
N MET A 217 -0.33 5.94 -11.13
CA MET A 217 1.03 6.17 -10.64
C MET A 217 1.98 6.72 -11.71
N ARG A 218 1.59 6.67 -12.99
CA ARG A 218 2.41 7.20 -14.09
C ARG A 218 2.49 8.73 -14.03
N PRO A 219 3.70 9.32 -14.23
CA PRO A 219 3.85 10.76 -14.35
C PRO A 219 3.23 11.30 -15.66
N ASP A 220 3.10 10.46 -16.69
CA ASP A 220 2.59 10.78 -18.03
C ASP A 220 1.17 10.23 -18.29
N LYS A 221 0.35 10.10 -17.24
CA LYS A 221 -1.02 9.58 -17.37
C LYS A 221 -1.88 10.42 -18.33
N PRO A 222 -2.78 9.78 -19.09
CA PRO A 222 -3.72 10.48 -19.98
C PRO A 222 -4.51 11.57 -19.25
N GLU A 223 -4.78 12.67 -19.95
CA GLU A 223 -5.55 13.79 -19.42
C GLU A 223 -6.96 13.36 -19.00
N GLU A 224 -7.57 12.43 -19.72
CA GLU A 224 -8.89 11.87 -19.42
C GLU A 224 -8.91 11.16 -18.07
N ILE A 225 -7.88 10.38 -17.77
CA ILE A 225 -7.78 9.65 -16.49
C ILE A 225 -7.61 10.64 -15.33
N THR A 226 -6.77 11.65 -15.50
CA THR A 226 -6.60 12.73 -14.52
C THR A 226 -7.93 13.45 -14.28
N LYS A 227 -8.61 13.85 -15.37
CA LYS A 227 -9.92 14.50 -15.32
C LYS A 227 -10.96 13.67 -14.56
N TYR A 228 -11.09 12.37 -14.85
CA TYR A 228 -12.09 11.54 -14.18
C TYR A 228 -11.73 11.27 -12.71
N SER A 229 -10.44 11.15 -12.38
CA SER A 229 -10.00 11.06 -10.99
C SER A 229 -10.35 12.33 -10.20
N ASP A 230 -10.10 13.51 -10.77
CA ASP A 230 -10.44 14.78 -10.14
C ASP A 230 -11.95 14.94 -9.95
N ILE A 231 -12.75 14.55 -10.94
CA ILE A 231 -14.22 14.52 -10.82
C ILE A 231 -14.65 13.60 -9.68
N LEU A 232 -14.11 12.38 -9.60
CA LEU A 232 -14.44 11.43 -8.53
C LEU A 232 -14.08 11.99 -7.15
N LYS A 233 -12.88 12.58 -7.00
CA LYS A 233 -12.42 13.20 -5.75
C LYS A 233 -13.31 14.37 -5.34
N GLN A 234 -13.67 15.24 -6.27
CA GLN A 234 -14.55 16.36 -6.01
C GLN A 234 -15.97 15.89 -5.64
N LYS A 235 -16.54 14.98 -6.43
CA LYS A 235 -17.94 14.56 -6.28
C LYS A 235 -18.16 13.69 -5.05
N LEU A 236 -17.38 12.63 -4.88
CA LEU A 236 -17.54 11.72 -3.74
C LEU A 236 -16.87 12.23 -2.46
N GLY A 237 -15.93 13.17 -2.58
CA GLY A 237 -15.29 13.83 -1.45
C GLY A 237 -16.03 15.09 -1.02
N ASP A 238 -15.70 16.23 -1.64
CA ASP A 238 -16.12 17.55 -1.16
C ASP A 238 -17.62 17.79 -1.35
N ASP A 239 -18.16 17.52 -2.54
CA ASP A 239 -19.57 17.80 -2.86
C ASP A 239 -20.50 16.89 -2.04
N LEU A 240 -20.24 15.58 -2.01
CA LEU A 240 -21.05 14.63 -1.24
C LEU A 240 -21.01 14.95 0.27
N LYS A 241 -19.84 15.33 0.81
CA LYS A 241 -19.71 15.72 2.22
C LYS A 241 -20.52 16.98 2.53
N ALA A 242 -20.54 17.96 1.62
CA ALA A 242 -21.37 19.15 1.77
C ALA A 242 -22.87 18.80 1.75
N VAL A 243 -23.30 17.95 0.81
CA VAL A 243 -24.70 17.50 0.71
C VAL A 243 -25.13 16.69 1.95
N ILE A 244 -24.28 15.79 2.45
CA ILE A 244 -24.58 15.01 3.67
C ILE A 244 -24.75 15.94 4.88
N LYS A 245 -23.87 16.94 5.01
CA LYS A 245 -23.94 17.93 6.10
C LYS A 245 -25.22 18.77 6.02
N GLU A 246 -25.61 19.20 4.84
CA GLU A 246 -26.88 19.94 4.62
C GLU A 246 -28.11 19.09 4.99
N LYS A 247 -28.00 17.76 4.87
CA LYS A 247 -29.12 16.82 5.04
C LYS A 247 -29.02 15.97 6.31
N GLU A 248 -28.28 16.43 7.31
CA GLU A 248 -27.99 15.70 8.55
C GLU A 248 -29.24 15.12 9.24
N GLU A 249 -30.32 15.89 9.31
CA GLU A 249 -31.59 15.45 9.92
C GLU A 249 -32.19 14.22 9.22
N LEU A 250 -32.15 14.20 7.89
CA LEU A 250 -32.65 13.07 7.10
C LEU A 250 -31.70 11.86 7.18
N MET A 251 -30.39 12.10 7.30
CA MET A 251 -29.37 11.06 7.40
C MET A 251 -29.46 10.24 8.71
N ASN A 252 -29.99 10.84 9.77
CA ASN A 252 -30.20 10.19 11.07
C ASN A 252 -31.38 9.21 11.07
N GLU A 253 -32.20 9.17 10.01
CA GLU A 253 -33.28 8.19 9.92
C GLU A 253 -32.76 6.76 9.71
N GLN A 254 -33.30 5.80 10.47
CA GLN A 254 -32.88 4.40 10.45
C GLN A 254 -32.85 3.78 9.04
N LYS A 255 -33.82 4.14 8.18
CA LYS A 255 -33.89 3.63 6.79
C LYS A 255 -32.77 4.17 5.90
N VAL A 256 -32.32 5.41 6.15
CA VAL A 256 -31.18 6.01 5.44
C VAL A 256 -29.89 5.39 5.91
N SER A 257 -29.71 5.24 7.22
CA SER A 257 -28.54 4.55 7.81
C SER A 257 -28.33 3.14 7.23
N LYS A 258 -29.41 2.35 7.06
CA LYS A 258 -29.32 1.03 6.40
C LYS A 258 -28.83 1.10 4.96
N SER A 259 -29.33 2.06 4.17
CA SER A 259 -28.92 2.25 2.77
C SER A 259 -27.47 2.74 2.67
N VAL A 260 -27.07 3.67 3.53
CA VAL A 260 -25.66 4.13 3.65
C VAL A 260 -24.74 2.99 4.08
N GLY A 261 -25.20 2.07 4.94
CA GLY A 261 -24.45 0.87 5.29
C GLY A 261 -24.15 -0.03 4.09
N LYS A 262 -25.11 -0.18 3.15
CA LYS A 262 -24.87 -0.88 1.88
C LYS A 262 -23.85 -0.16 1.01
N LEU A 263 -23.89 1.18 1.01
CA LEU A 263 -22.89 1.99 0.31
C LEU A 263 -21.49 1.79 0.90
N GLY A 264 -21.34 1.79 2.23
CA GLY A 264 -20.06 1.49 2.87
C GLY A 264 -19.56 0.08 2.52
N ALA A 265 -20.45 -0.92 2.55
CA ALA A 265 -20.10 -2.29 2.18
C ALA A 265 -19.64 -2.41 0.71
N ILE A 266 -20.36 -1.78 -0.23
CA ILE A 266 -20.01 -1.89 -1.66
C ILE A 266 -18.73 -1.12 -1.99
N LEU A 267 -18.46 0.01 -1.33
CA LEU A 267 -17.22 0.75 -1.52
C LEU A 267 -16.00 -0.01 -1.00
N ASN A 268 -16.14 -0.82 0.06
CA ASN A 268 -15.08 -1.72 0.52
C ASN A 268 -14.77 -2.85 -0.47
N GLU A 269 -15.67 -3.12 -1.44
CA GLU A 269 -15.43 -4.10 -2.51
C GLU A 269 -14.79 -3.48 -3.76
N VAL A 270 -14.66 -2.15 -3.83
CA VAL A 270 -13.98 -1.45 -4.92
C VAL A 270 -12.47 -1.64 -4.75
N PRO A 271 -11.75 -2.10 -5.79
CA PRO A 271 -10.38 -2.57 -5.64
C PRO A 271 -9.29 -1.46 -5.65
N PHE A 272 -9.69 -0.19 -5.74
CA PHE A 272 -8.81 0.99 -5.80
C PHE A 272 -9.44 2.20 -5.10
#